data_AF-A0A1Q9BXG1-F1
#
_entry.id   AF-A0A1Q9BXG1-F1
#
_cell.length_a   1.000
_cell.length_b   1.000
_cell.length_c   1.000
_cell.angle_alpha   90.00
_cell.angle_beta   90.00
_cell.angle_gamma   90.00
#
_symmetry.space_group_name_H-M   'P 1'
#
loop_
_entity.id
_entity.type
_entity.pdbx_description
1 polymer ?
#
loop_
_entity_poly.entity_id
_entity_poly.type
_entity_poly.pdbx_seq_one_letter_code
_entity_poly.pdbx_strand_id
1 'polypeptide(L)'
;VGLWPWRTKVANVADMTMVCFLQVVLLASGPLLEIDEERSSEVLGWLLCIAILLPLVAGWLVSKFSIGQIILRTATVQADLEEEVGSLKRRAETALGVGSGRLVHSSKGILDAGAPIKRVRLQDGDSLVLHISRVQVKAARRAFAAILGDGSVVTWGDKTAGGQSSALKEQLNNVQQIQATVRAFAAILADGSVVTWGCDDFGGDSSAVQNQLKNVQQIQATCGAFAAILDDGSVVTWGLSDSGGDSSSVQAQLQNVQQIQASSRAFAAILDDGSVVTWGRADFGGDSSAVENQLKNVRQVGGHSSGAFAAILGDGSVVTWGAALYGGDSSAVQHQLRSVQQIQASSRAFAAILDDGSVVTWGHPAEGGDSSSVQDQLKNVQQIQATVRAFAAILADGSVVTWGCDDFGGDSSAVQNQLKNAQQIQATCGAFAAILDDGSVVTWGDADFGGDSSHVQNQLKNEQRIQATDSAFAAILDDGSVVTWGHPAEGGDSSSVQDQLKNVQLIQATGTAFAAILHDGSLVTWGRSDNGGDSSSVQAQLQNVQQIQASGGADGSVVAWLREDEEEEEAEEDELL
;
A
#
# COMPACT_ATOMS: atom_id res chain seq x y z
N VAL A 1 -47.57 15.86 1.60
CA VAL A 1 -48.71 14.97 1.27
C VAL A 1 -48.83 14.97 -0.25
N GLY A 2 -48.42 13.99 -1.05
CA GLY A 2 -47.75 12.70 -0.88
C GLY A 2 -47.30 12.24 -2.29
N LEU A 3 -46.52 11.15 -2.35
CA LEU A 3 -45.94 10.46 -3.52
C LEU A 3 -44.53 10.89 -3.96
N TRP A 4 -43.51 10.24 -3.38
CA TRP A 4 -42.41 9.50 -4.07
C TRP A 4 -41.39 8.95 -3.05
N PRO A 5 -41.01 7.66 -3.10
CA PRO A 5 -40.25 7.02 -2.02
C PRO A 5 -38.74 6.89 -2.31
N TRP A 6 -37.99 8.00 -2.39
CA TRP A 6 -36.49 7.99 -2.33
C TRP A 6 -35.88 9.32 -1.79
N ARG A 7 -36.50 9.96 -0.78
CA ARG A 7 -35.94 11.19 -0.18
C ARG A 7 -35.20 10.92 1.14
N THR A 8 -33.88 11.08 1.13
CA THR A 8 -32.99 11.08 2.29
C THR A 8 -33.18 12.34 3.16
N LYS A 9 -32.90 12.26 4.47
CA LYS A 9 -33.08 13.33 5.47
C LYS A 9 -32.41 14.68 5.13
N VAL A 10 -31.42 14.68 4.24
CA VAL A 10 -30.65 15.88 3.84
C VAL A 10 -31.48 16.83 2.96
N ALA A 11 -32.38 16.29 2.12
CA ALA A 11 -33.24 17.10 1.25
C ALA A 11 -34.25 17.97 2.03
N ASN A 12 -34.66 17.54 3.23
CA ASN A 12 -35.61 18.29 4.05
C ASN A 12 -35.01 19.57 4.65
N VAL A 13 -33.69 19.63 4.88
CA VAL A 13 -33.03 20.81 5.44
C VAL A 13 -32.81 21.86 4.37
N ALA A 14 -32.39 21.47 3.16
CA ALA A 14 -32.23 22.39 2.04
C ALA A 14 -33.58 23.00 1.61
N ASP A 15 -34.64 22.17 1.49
CA ASP A 15 -35.98 22.64 1.15
C ASP A 15 -36.58 23.55 2.24
N MET A 16 -36.38 23.24 3.54
CA MET A 16 -36.84 24.14 4.62
C MET A 16 -36.05 25.44 4.68
N THR A 17 -34.74 25.42 4.41
CA THR A 17 -33.92 26.63 4.45
C THR A 17 -34.31 27.56 3.30
N MET A 18 -34.56 27.01 2.10
CA MET A 18 -35.00 27.78 0.94
C MET A 18 -36.41 28.35 1.12
N VAL A 19 -37.35 27.59 1.69
CA VAL A 19 -38.70 28.07 2.00
C VAL A 19 -38.68 29.16 3.09
N CYS A 20 -37.89 28.99 4.15
CA CYS A 20 -37.70 30.02 5.17
C CYS A 20 -37.06 31.29 4.59
N PHE A 21 -36.11 31.16 3.66
CA PHE A 21 -35.46 32.31 3.04
C PHE A 21 -36.41 33.06 2.09
N LEU A 22 -37.20 32.35 1.28
CA LEU A 22 -38.25 32.94 0.45
C LEU A 22 -39.32 33.66 1.29
N GLN A 23 -39.65 33.11 2.45
CA GLN A 23 -40.63 33.70 3.36
C GLN A 23 -40.07 34.95 4.06
N VAL A 24 -38.77 35.01 4.38
CA VAL A 24 -38.09 36.21 4.88
C VAL A 24 -37.96 37.27 3.80
N VAL A 25 -37.67 36.91 2.55
CA VAL A 25 -37.61 37.84 1.41
C VAL A 25 -38.99 38.42 1.07
N LEU A 26 -40.05 37.61 1.16
CA LEU A 26 -41.44 38.07 1.00
C LEU A 26 -41.90 38.98 2.15
N LEU A 27 -41.48 38.70 3.39
CA LEU A 27 -41.80 39.54 4.55
C LEU A 27 -40.99 40.85 4.58
N ALA A 28 -39.76 40.84 4.05
CA ALA A 28 -38.91 42.03 3.97
C ALA A 28 -39.24 42.95 2.78
N SER A 29 -39.95 42.46 1.76
CA SER A 29 -40.37 43.25 0.58
C SER A 29 -41.73 43.95 0.78
N GLY A 30 -42.54 43.51 1.75
CA GLY A 30 -43.82 44.16 2.10
C GLY A 30 -43.76 45.66 2.42
N PRO A 31 -42.72 46.19 3.10
CA PRO A 31 -42.61 47.63 3.38
C PRO A 31 -41.92 48.46 2.28
N LEU A 32 -41.44 47.85 1.18
CA LEU A 32 -40.67 48.52 0.12
C LEU A 32 -41.51 48.90 -1.11
N LEU A 33 -42.80 48.57 -1.13
CA LEU A 33 -43.73 48.82 -2.24
C LEU A 33 -44.43 50.19 -2.21
N GLU A 34 -44.01 51.11 -1.33
CA GLU A 34 -44.50 52.51 -1.31
C GLU A 34 -43.46 53.55 -1.78
N ILE A 35 -42.42 53.13 -2.50
CA ILE A 35 -41.37 54.05 -2.99
C ILE A 35 -41.22 53.92 -4.52
N ASP A 36 -41.42 55.06 -5.18
CA ASP A 36 -41.13 55.45 -6.58
C ASP A 36 -40.73 54.35 -7.59
N GLU A 37 -41.52 54.23 -8.66
CA GLU A 37 -41.44 53.16 -9.69
C GLU A 37 -40.05 52.98 -10.30
N GLU A 38 -39.26 54.05 -10.42
CA GLU A 38 -37.90 53.99 -11.00
C GLU A 38 -36.85 53.34 -10.08
N ARG A 39 -36.99 53.39 -8.75
CA ARG A 39 -36.03 52.76 -7.83
C ARG A 39 -36.35 51.30 -7.51
N SER A 40 -37.59 50.87 -7.74
CA SER A 40 -38.01 49.48 -7.49
C SER A 40 -37.35 48.48 -8.45
N SER A 41 -37.13 48.88 -9.71
CA SER A 41 -36.57 48.02 -10.76
C SER A 41 -35.07 47.74 -10.55
N GLU A 42 -34.30 48.74 -10.08
CA GLU A 42 -32.91 48.55 -9.72
C GLU A 42 -32.77 47.63 -8.51
N VAL A 43 -33.54 47.85 -7.43
CA VAL A 43 -33.46 47.02 -6.22
C VAL A 43 -33.92 45.57 -6.48
N LEU A 44 -34.95 45.37 -7.32
CA LEU A 44 -35.34 44.04 -7.79
C LEU A 44 -34.26 43.40 -8.66
N GLY A 45 -33.57 44.16 -9.51
CA GLY A 45 -32.42 43.70 -10.28
C GLY A 45 -31.25 43.24 -9.40
N TRP A 46 -30.92 44.00 -8.35
CA TRP A 46 -29.88 43.62 -7.38
C TRP A 46 -30.27 42.36 -6.57
N LEU A 47 -31.53 42.23 -6.15
CA LEU A 47 -32.03 41.05 -5.45
C LEU A 47 -32.06 39.80 -6.35
N LEU A 48 -32.42 39.95 -7.63
CA LEU A 48 -32.38 38.85 -8.60
C LEU A 48 -30.94 38.41 -8.90
N CYS A 49 -30.01 39.37 -9.05
CA CYS A 49 -28.58 39.07 -9.22
C CYS A 49 -28.00 38.35 -8.00
N ILE A 50 -28.35 38.77 -6.78
CA ILE A 50 -27.91 38.10 -5.55
C ILE A 50 -28.50 36.67 -5.45
N ALA A 51 -29.78 36.49 -5.82
CA ALA A 51 -30.44 35.20 -5.82
C ALA A 51 -29.90 34.21 -6.87
N ILE A 52 -29.37 34.71 -8.00
CA ILE A 52 -28.78 33.90 -9.07
C ILE A 52 -27.28 33.64 -8.81
N LEU A 53 -26.55 34.60 -8.23
CA LEU A 53 -25.11 34.47 -7.97
C LEU A 53 -24.79 33.66 -6.71
N LEU A 54 -25.64 33.67 -5.68
CA LEU A 54 -25.39 32.88 -4.46
C LEU A 54 -25.38 31.36 -4.67
N PRO A 55 -26.26 30.75 -5.49
CA PRO A 55 -26.18 29.33 -5.83
C PRO A 55 -24.95 28.98 -6.67
N LEU A 56 -24.47 29.89 -7.54
CA LEU A 56 -23.26 29.70 -8.33
C LEU A 56 -21.99 29.76 -7.47
N VAL A 57 -21.95 30.66 -6.48
CA VAL A 57 -20.85 30.74 -5.50
C VAL A 57 -20.92 29.58 -4.50
N ALA A 58 -22.12 29.14 -4.10
CA ALA A 58 -22.31 27.95 -3.27
C ALA A 58 -21.96 26.66 -4.03
N GLY A 59 -22.24 26.58 -5.33
CA GLY A 59 -21.85 25.47 -6.19
C GLY A 59 -20.33 25.34 -6.35
N TRP A 60 -19.61 26.48 -6.39
CA TRP A 60 -18.14 26.52 -6.41
C TRP A 60 -17.47 26.26 -5.04
N LEU A 61 -18.19 26.46 -3.93
CA LEU A 61 -17.72 26.14 -2.57
C LEU A 61 -18.06 24.72 -2.11
N VAL A 62 -18.85 23.96 -2.90
CA VAL A 62 -19.21 22.56 -2.61
C VAL A 62 -18.34 21.56 -3.39
N SER A 63 -17.19 22.01 -3.92
CA SER A 63 -16.09 21.12 -4.28
C SER A 63 -15.62 20.33 -3.05
N LYS A 64 -16.11 19.08 -2.95
CA LYS A 64 -15.70 17.98 -2.05
C LYS A 64 -14.98 18.43 -0.76
N PHE A 65 -15.71 19.00 0.19
CA PHE A 65 -15.37 18.86 1.62
C PHE A 65 -16.49 18.08 2.29
N SER A 66 -16.28 16.77 2.42
CA SER A 66 -17.00 16.00 3.44
C SER A 66 -16.54 16.53 4.80
N ILE A 67 -17.25 17.53 5.32
CA ILE A 67 -17.12 17.92 6.73
C ILE A 67 -17.81 16.82 7.51
N GLY A 68 -17.09 15.71 7.72
CA GLY A 68 -17.38 14.84 8.85
C GLY A 68 -17.46 15.75 10.07
N GLN A 69 -18.50 15.60 10.89
CA GLN A 69 -18.65 16.37 12.12
C GLN A 69 -17.35 16.28 12.94
N ILE A 70 -16.49 17.30 12.85
CA ILE A 70 -15.33 17.41 13.73
C ILE A 70 -15.93 17.79 15.07
N ILE A 71 -16.10 16.80 15.94
CA ILE A 71 -16.31 17.08 17.37
C ILE A 71 -15.04 17.77 17.84
N LEU A 72 -15.02 19.11 17.79
CA LEU A 72 -13.96 19.94 18.33
C LEU A 72 -13.99 19.81 19.85
N ARG A 73 -13.36 18.76 20.38
CA ARG A 73 -13.04 18.67 21.80
C ARG A 73 -11.95 19.69 22.10
N THR A 74 -12.22 20.60 23.01
CA THR A 74 -11.26 21.60 23.47
C THR A 74 -10.83 21.26 24.90
N ALA A 75 -9.53 21.25 25.15
CA ALA A 75 -8.97 21.06 26.49
C ALA A 75 -8.00 22.20 26.82
N THR A 76 -8.07 22.71 28.03
CA THR A 76 -7.09 23.67 28.55
C THR A 76 -5.99 22.91 29.27
N VAL A 77 -4.75 23.09 28.83
CA VAL A 77 -3.57 22.47 29.42
C VAL A 77 -2.60 23.55 29.87
N GLN A 78 -2.07 23.40 31.07
CA GLN A 78 -1.01 24.27 31.59
C GLN A 78 0.36 23.67 31.23
N ALA A 79 1.39 24.48 31.08
CA ALA A 79 2.79 24.05 30.99
C ALA A 79 3.74 25.17 31.44
N ASP A 80 4.94 24.80 31.87
CA ASP A 80 6.01 25.75 32.23
C ASP A 80 6.83 26.14 30.98
N LEU A 81 7.42 27.34 30.96
CA LEU A 81 8.20 27.84 29.83
C LEU A 81 9.48 27.02 29.56
N GLU A 82 10.05 26.45 30.62
CA GLU A 82 11.25 25.60 30.54
C GLU A 82 10.89 24.12 30.26
N GLU A 83 9.60 23.79 30.18
CA GLU A 83 9.12 22.45 29.85
C GLU A 83 9.16 22.19 28.33
N GLU A 84 9.38 20.93 27.95
CA GLU A 84 9.32 20.48 26.56
C GLU A 84 7.88 20.44 26.03
N VAL A 85 7.71 20.80 24.76
CA VAL A 85 6.43 20.71 24.04
C VAL A 85 5.84 19.29 24.10
N GLY A 86 6.68 18.25 24.16
CA GLY A 86 6.25 16.85 24.31
C GLY A 86 5.47 16.56 25.59
N SER A 87 5.72 17.30 26.67
CA SER A 87 4.96 17.14 27.92
C SER A 87 3.62 17.88 27.88
N LEU A 88 3.57 19.05 27.22
CA LEU A 88 2.32 19.75 26.91
C LEU A 88 1.42 18.88 26.00
N LYS A 89 2.00 18.23 24.99
CA LYS A 89 1.34 17.27 24.10
C LYS A 89 0.68 16.13 24.88
N ARG A 90 1.44 15.43 25.75
CA ARG A 90 0.91 14.31 26.55
C ARG A 90 -0.27 14.72 27.44
N ARG A 91 -0.23 15.93 28.01
CA ARG A 91 -1.36 16.47 28.78
C ARG A 91 -2.57 16.71 27.88
N ALA A 92 -2.37 17.25 26.69
CA ALA A 92 -3.45 17.49 25.73
C ALA A 92 -4.09 16.17 25.28
N GLU A 93 -3.30 15.15 24.96
CA GLU A 93 -3.77 13.80 24.61
C GLU A 93 -4.60 13.18 25.74
N THR A 94 -4.10 13.27 26.97
CA THR A 94 -4.78 12.77 28.17
C THR A 94 -6.11 13.52 28.40
N ALA A 95 -6.09 14.85 28.30
CA ALA A 95 -7.27 15.68 28.56
C ALA A 95 -8.35 15.52 27.49
N LEU A 96 -7.97 15.27 26.24
CA LEU A 96 -8.89 15.05 25.12
C LEU A 96 -9.37 13.59 25.02
N GLY A 97 -8.67 12.67 25.69
CA GLY A 97 -8.92 11.23 25.62
C GLY A 97 -8.66 10.67 24.23
N VAL A 98 -7.59 11.12 23.59
CA VAL A 98 -7.24 10.78 22.20
C VAL A 98 -5.86 10.14 22.12
N GLY A 99 -5.61 9.40 21.04
CA GLY A 99 -4.30 8.77 20.78
C GLY A 99 -3.21 9.78 20.42
N SER A 100 -1.99 9.26 20.19
CA SER A 100 -0.80 10.07 19.91
C SER A 100 -0.98 10.98 18.69
N GLY A 101 -0.68 12.27 18.83
CA GLY A 101 -0.81 13.26 17.75
C GLY A 101 0.30 14.30 17.70
N ARG A 102 0.28 15.16 16.68
CA ARG A 102 1.20 16.30 16.53
C ARG A 102 0.52 17.59 16.98
N LEU A 103 1.17 18.37 17.83
CA LEU A 103 0.71 19.72 18.14
C LEU A 103 1.06 20.65 16.98
N VAL A 104 0.05 21.30 16.42
CA VAL A 104 0.17 22.26 15.33
C VAL A 104 -0.26 23.63 15.84
N HIS A 105 0.61 24.61 15.68
CA HIS A 105 0.27 26.01 15.93
C HIS A 105 -0.28 26.63 14.66
N SER A 106 -1.37 27.39 14.78
CA SER A 106 -2.11 28.00 13.65
C SER A 106 -1.25 28.83 12.69
N SER A 107 -0.14 29.39 13.16
CA SER A 107 0.78 30.22 12.36
C SER A 107 2.21 29.69 12.23
N LYS A 108 2.60 28.62 12.94
CA LYS A 108 4.00 28.13 12.99
C LYS A 108 4.15 26.70 12.49
N GLY A 109 3.06 26.05 12.09
CA GLY A 109 3.09 24.65 11.65
C GLY A 109 3.24 23.67 12.81
N ILE A 110 3.74 22.48 12.51
CA ILE A 110 3.96 21.41 13.49
C ILE A 110 5.05 21.83 14.49
N LEU A 111 4.75 21.69 15.78
CA LEU A 111 5.69 22.00 16.85
C LEU A 111 6.59 20.78 17.13
N ASP A 112 7.90 21.03 17.20
CA ASP A 112 8.88 20.02 17.61
C ASP A 112 8.66 19.65 19.09
N ALA A 113 8.40 18.37 19.36
CA ALA A 113 8.13 17.86 20.69
C ALA A 113 9.36 17.93 21.62
N GLY A 114 10.58 17.91 21.09
CA GLY A 114 11.82 18.01 21.86
C GLY A 114 12.24 19.45 22.19
N ALA A 115 11.55 20.45 21.64
CA ALA A 115 11.88 21.84 21.89
C ALA A 115 11.23 22.34 23.20
N PRO A 116 11.94 23.16 24.01
CA PRO A 116 11.33 23.84 25.14
C PRO A 116 10.32 24.89 24.66
N ILE A 117 9.22 25.04 25.39
CA ILE A 117 8.08 25.90 25.03
C ILE A 117 8.50 27.34 24.73
N LYS A 118 9.45 27.87 25.51
CA LYS A 118 10.06 29.19 25.30
C LYS A 118 10.74 29.35 23.93
N ARG A 119 11.34 28.28 23.40
CA ARG A 119 12.03 28.26 22.09
C ARG A 119 11.04 28.32 20.94
N VAL A 120 9.88 27.70 21.12
CA VAL A 120 8.76 27.70 20.17
C VAL A 120 7.90 28.98 20.29
N ARG A 121 8.19 29.83 21.29
CA ARG A 121 7.55 31.12 21.56
C ARG A 121 6.03 31.01 21.69
N LEU A 122 5.54 29.97 22.36
CA LEU A 122 4.13 29.86 22.72
C LEU A 122 3.79 30.88 23.80
N GLN A 123 2.63 31.50 23.69
CA GLN A 123 2.10 32.49 24.64
C GLN A 123 0.80 31.98 25.28
N ASP A 124 0.47 32.54 26.45
CA ASP A 124 -0.80 32.29 27.10
C ASP A 124 -1.96 32.70 26.19
N GLY A 125 -2.85 31.75 25.91
CA GLY A 125 -3.99 31.95 25.01
C GLY A 125 -3.75 31.50 23.56
N ASP A 126 -2.56 31.01 23.22
CA ASP A 126 -2.31 30.42 21.90
C ASP A 126 -3.23 29.23 21.64
N SER A 127 -3.84 29.20 20.45
CA SER A 127 -4.68 28.09 20.01
C SER A 127 -3.85 27.04 19.29
N LEU A 128 -3.75 25.87 19.90
CA LEU A 128 -3.06 24.71 19.35
C LEU A 128 -4.06 23.68 18.83
N VAL A 129 -3.78 23.13 17.66
CA VAL A 129 -4.54 22.03 17.07
C VAL A 129 -3.74 20.76 17.29
N LEU A 130 -4.32 19.78 18.00
CA LEU A 130 -3.75 18.45 18.07
C LEU A 130 -4.16 17.68 16.80
N HIS A 131 -3.24 17.61 15.84
CA HIS A 131 -3.43 16.83 14.62
C HIS A 131 -3.09 15.37 14.88
N ILE A 132 -4.11 14.54 14.99
CA ILE A 132 -3.95 13.09 15.15
C ILE A 132 -3.79 12.51 13.75
N SER A 133 -2.55 12.22 13.35
CA SER A 133 -2.32 11.47 12.12
C SER A 133 -2.64 9.99 12.35
N ARG A 134 -2.94 9.26 11.29
CA ARG A 134 -3.27 7.83 11.35
C ARG A 134 -2.01 7.01 11.59
N VAL A 135 -2.12 5.92 12.37
CA VAL A 135 -1.00 4.99 12.51
C VAL A 135 -0.89 4.13 11.24
N GLN A 136 0.30 4.12 10.65
CA GLN A 136 0.64 3.32 9.47
C GLN A 136 1.65 2.25 9.86
N VAL A 137 1.30 0.98 9.69
CA VAL A 137 2.21 -0.14 9.96
C VAL A 137 2.85 -0.62 8.67
N LYS A 138 4.12 -1.00 8.74
CA LYS A 138 4.93 -1.53 7.66
C LYS A 138 5.47 -2.90 8.04
N ALA A 139 5.19 -3.90 7.22
CA ALA A 139 5.66 -5.26 7.43
C ALA A 139 6.98 -5.50 6.68
N ALA A 140 7.99 -6.03 7.38
CA ALA A 140 9.17 -6.68 6.80
C ALA A 140 9.06 -8.19 7.03
N ARG A 141 9.94 -8.99 6.43
CA ARG A 141 9.84 -10.46 6.52
C ARG A 141 9.82 -11.00 7.96
N ARG A 142 10.55 -10.36 8.88
CA ARG A 142 10.70 -10.81 10.29
C ARG A 142 10.33 -9.77 11.35
N ALA A 143 9.79 -8.63 10.96
CA ALA A 143 9.49 -7.56 11.90
C ALA A 143 8.44 -6.61 11.32
N PHE A 144 7.79 -5.85 12.19
CA PHE A 144 6.91 -4.74 11.81
C PHE A 144 7.49 -3.41 12.32
N ALA A 145 7.15 -2.34 11.61
CA ALA A 145 7.41 -0.97 12.01
C ALA A 145 6.14 -0.13 11.86
N ALA A 146 5.70 0.55 12.90
CA ALA A 146 4.53 1.43 12.85
C ALA A 146 4.94 2.90 13.02
N ILE A 147 4.53 3.73 12.06
CA ILE A 147 4.56 5.19 12.16
C ILE A 147 3.31 5.61 12.94
N LEU A 148 3.50 6.13 14.14
CA LEU A 148 2.42 6.59 15.01
C LEU A 148 1.86 7.94 14.54
N GLY A 149 0.70 8.34 15.06
CA GLY A 149 0.03 9.58 14.70
C GLY A 149 0.81 10.87 15.04
N ASP A 150 1.82 10.76 15.89
CA ASP A 150 2.76 11.83 16.17
C ASP A 150 4.00 11.84 15.27
N GLY A 151 4.13 10.87 14.35
CA GLY A 151 5.30 10.71 13.48
C GLY A 151 6.46 9.94 14.09
N SER A 152 6.34 9.44 15.32
CA SER A 152 7.32 8.53 15.91
C SER A 152 7.17 7.11 15.37
N VAL A 153 8.23 6.30 15.47
CA VAL A 153 8.20 4.90 14.98
C VAL A 153 8.41 3.91 16.12
N VAL A 154 7.55 2.89 16.16
CA VAL A 154 7.68 1.74 17.05
C VAL A 154 7.87 0.48 16.21
N THR A 155 8.79 -0.40 16.61
CA THR A 155 9.02 -1.66 15.91
C THR A 155 8.91 -2.85 16.87
N TRP A 156 8.54 -4.00 16.34
CA TRP A 156 8.47 -5.27 17.06
C TRP A 156 8.78 -6.45 16.12
N GLY A 157 9.20 -7.58 16.69
CA GLY A 157 9.68 -8.77 15.96
C GLY A 157 11.16 -9.06 16.23
N ASP A 158 11.87 -9.61 15.23
CA ASP A 158 13.23 -10.13 15.41
C ASP A 158 14.18 -8.96 15.72
N LYS A 159 14.83 -9.01 16.88
CA LYS A 159 15.73 -7.96 17.36
C LYS A 159 16.87 -7.69 16.38
N THR A 160 17.38 -8.74 15.74
CA THR A 160 18.46 -8.66 14.75
C THR A 160 17.97 -8.20 13.37
N ALA A 161 16.64 -8.20 13.15
CA ALA A 161 16.00 -7.77 11.91
C ALA A 161 15.37 -6.36 12.02
N GLY A 162 15.67 -5.59 13.07
CA GLY A 162 15.12 -4.25 13.29
C GLY A 162 13.82 -4.21 14.10
N GLY A 163 13.43 -5.32 14.72
CA GLY A 163 12.29 -5.41 15.66
C GLY A 163 12.49 -4.66 16.99
N GLN A 164 13.57 -3.90 17.16
CA GLN A 164 13.78 -3.00 18.30
C GLN A 164 14.27 -1.63 17.84
N SER A 165 13.43 -0.59 17.97
CA SER A 165 13.76 0.80 17.64
C SER A 165 14.07 1.68 18.86
N SER A 166 14.10 1.11 20.08
CA SER A 166 14.19 1.89 21.33
C SER A 166 15.41 2.80 21.43
N ALA A 167 16.53 2.42 20.80
CA ALA A 167 17.77 3.21 20.78
C ALA A 167 17.70 4.43 19.83
N LEU A 168 16.73 4.44 18.90
CA LEU A 168 16.62 5.43 17.82
C LEU A 168 15.40 6.33 17.97
N LYS A 169 14.73 6.28 19.12
CA LYS A 169 13.49 7.01 19.38
C LYS A 169 13.62 8.53 19.16
N GLU A 170 14.78 9.11 19.45
CA GLU A 170 15.04 10.54 19.24
C GLU A 170 15.32 10.89 17.78
N GLN A 171 15.74 9.91 16.98
CA GLN A 171 16.07 10.10 15.55
C GLN A 171 14.88 9.82 14.64
N LEU A 172 13.96 8.94 15.05
CA LEU A 172 12.77 8.55 14.28
C LEU A 172 11.58 9.49 14.55
N ASN A 173 11.78 10.79 14.35
CA ASN A 173 10.73 11.79 14.48
C ASN A 173 10.29 12.30 13.10
N ASN A 174 8.98 12.45 12.90
CA ASN A 174 8.37 12.90 11.64
C ASN A 174 8.69 11.99 10.44
N VAL A 175 8.67 10.67 10.64
CA VAL A 175 8.84 9.70 9.55
C VAL A 175 7.69 9.81 8.55
N GLN A 176 8.02 9.82 7.26
CA GLN A 176 7.07 9.87 6.14
C GLN A 176 6.92 8.51 5.45
N GLN A 177 8.02 7.80 5.24
CA GLN A 177 8.04 6.51 4.56
C GLN A 177 9.02 5.57 5.24
N ILE A 178 8.68 4.29 5.32
CA ILE A 178 9.58 3.21 5.75
C ILE A 178 9.64 2.16 4.65
N GLN A 179 10.86 1.72 4.36
CA GLN A 179 11.16 0.58 3.50
C GLN A 179 11.96 -0.45 4.29
N ALA A 180 11.90 -1.71 3.87
CA ALA A 180 12.55 -2.80 4.58
C ALA A 180 13.24 -3.79 3.63
N THR A 181 14.40 -4.29 4.06
CA THR A 181 15.01 -5.51 3.53
C THR A 181 14.57 -6.70 4.40
N VAL A 182 15.13 -7.89 4.17
CA VAL A 182 14.82 -9.08 4.99
C VAL A 182 15.18 -8.88 6.47
N ARG A 183 16.17 -8.01 6.77
CA ARG A 183 16.73 -7.85 8.13
C ARG A 183 17.02 -6.41 8.56
N ALA A 184 16.60 -5.41 7.79
CA ALA A 184 16.81 -4.00 8.13
C ALA A 184 15.68 -3.12 7.63
N PHE A 185 15.60 -1.91 8.19
CA PHE A 185 14.65 -0.88 7.80
C PHE A 185 15.39 0.42 7.49
N ALA A 186 14.78 1.22 6.60
CA ALA A 186 15.17 2.57 6.30
C ALA A 186 13.94 3.49 6.33
N ALA A 187 14.00 4.57 7.10
CA ALA A 187 12.95 5.57 7.21
C ALA A 187 13.38 6.89 6.56
N ILE A 188 12.52 7.46 5.73
CA ILE A 188 12.64 8.83 5.22
C ILE A 188 11.93 9.76 6.20
N LEU A 189 12.66 10.74 6.73
CA LEU A 189 12.13 11.77 7.62
C LEU A 189 11.55 12.94 6.81
N ALA A 190 10.72 13.77 7.44
CA ALA A 190 10.09 14.91 6.79
C ALA A 190 11.06 16.01 6.32
N ASP A 191 12.29 16.01 6.81
CA ASP A 191 13.37 16.88 6.34
C ASP A 191 14.15 16.26 5.15
N GLY A 192 13.73 15.09 4.66
CA GLY A 192 14.38 14.35 3.58
C GLY A 192 15.62 13.58 4.01
N SER A 193 15.97 13.54 5.30
CA SER A 193 17.05 12.69 5.79
C SER A 193 16.60 11.24 6.00
N VAL A 194 17.56 10.33 6.07
CA VAL A 194 17.29 8.89 6.25
C VAL A 194 17.88 8.37 7.55
N VAL A 195 17.10 7.56 8.26
CA VAL A 195 17.53 6.79 9.43
C VAL A 195 17.35 5.31 9.14
N THR A 196 18.39 4.53 9.35
CA THR A 196 18.38 3.07 9.15
C THR A 196 18.60 2.33 10.46
N TRP A 197 18.09 1.09 10.53
CA TRP A 197 18.31 0.21 11.67
C TRP A 197 18.08 -1.25 11.34
N GLY A 198 18.54 -2.14 12.22
CA GLY A 198 18.49 -3.60 12.02
C GLY A 198 19.88 -4.16 11.81
N CYS A 199 20.01 -5.22 11.00
CA CYS A 199 21.29 -5.86 10.75
C CYS A 199 22.18 -4.98 9.87
N ASP A 200 23.37 -4.63 10.37
CA ASP A 200 24.37 -3.79 9.67
C ASP A 200 24.65 -4.28 8.25
N ASP A 201 24.96 -5.57 8.09
CA ASP A 201 25.26 -6.20 6.79
C ASP A 201 24.11 -6.14 5.77
N PHE A 202 22.87 -5.91 6.22
CA PHE A 202 21.66 -5.87 5.37
C PHE A 202 21.14 -4.44 5.16
N GLY A 203 22.00 -3.43 5.40
CA GLY A 203 21.68 -2.02 5.25
C GLY A 203 21.15 -1.34 6.51
N GLY A 204 21.31 -1.99 7.68
CA GLY A 204 20.98 -1.40 8.99
C GLY A 204 21.90 -0.24 9.38
N ASP A 205 23.14 -0.22 8.86
CA ASP A 205 24.09 0.88 9.04
C ASP A 205 24.29 1.67 7.74
N SER A 206 23.84 2.92 7.73
CA SER A 206 24.05 3.89 6.63
C SER A 206 25.17 4.89 6.91
N SER A 207 25.95 4.74 7.99
CA SER A 207 26.92 5.74 8.46
C SER A 207 27.94 6.16 7.39
N ALA A 208 28.36 5.23 6.53
CA ALA A 208 29.30 5.48 5.43
C ALA A 208 28.74 6.45 4.36
N VAL A 209 27.42 6.46 4.16
CA VAL A 209 26.73 7.25 3.13
C VAL A 209 25.83 8.34 3.72
N GLN A 210 25.75 8.46 5.05
CA GLN A 210 24.82 9.34 5.75
C GLN A 210 24.89 10.81 5.29
N ASN A 211 26.08 11.30 4.94
CA ASN A 211 26.26 12.67 4.45
C ASN A 211 25.62 12.93 3.08
N GLN A 212 25.36 11.87 2.31
CA GLN A 212 24.76 11.88 0.97
C GLN A 212 23.24 11.67 1.02
N LEU A 213 22.70 11.09 2.11
CA LEU A 213 21.27 10.83 2.29
C LEU A 213 20.52 12.08 2.78
N LYS A 214 20.47 13.10 1.92
CA LYS A 214 19.75 14.37 2.15
C LYS A 214 18.79 14.61 1.00
N ASN A 215 17.59 15.08 1.31
CA ASN A 215 16.51 15.29 0.32
C ASN A 215 16.12 14.00 -0.42
N VAL A 216 16.11 12.87 0.28
CA VAL A 216 15.68 11.59 -0.28
C VAL A 216 14.20 11.62 -0.59
N GLN A 217 13.83 11.28 -1.83
CA GLN A 217 12.43 11.20 -2.26
C GLN A 217 11.86 9.79 -2.16
N GLN A 218 12.65 8.79 -2.53
CA GLN A 218 12.21 7.40 -2.57
C GLN A 218 13.34 6.47 -2.17
N ILE A 219 13.00 5.38 -1.47
CA ILE A 219 13.91 4.28 -1.19
C ILE A 219 13.31 3.01 -1.79
N GLN A 220 14.17 2.17 -2.36
CA GLN A 220 13.87 0.81 -2.80
C GLN A 220 14.81 -0.17 -2.10
N ALA A 221 14.35 -1.41 -1.94
CA ALA A 221 15.07 -2.44 -1.17
C ALA A 221 15.14 -3.77 -1.94
N THR A 222 16.32 -4.39 -1.94
CA THR A 222 16.52 -5.81 -2.30
C THR A 222 16.43 -6.67 -1.04
N CYS A 223 16.82 -7.95 -1.10
CA CYS A 223 16.84 -8.78 0.10
C CYS A 223 17.82 -8.30 1.19
N GLY A 224 18.83 -7.47 0.83
CA GLY A 224 19.88 -7.04 1.76
C GLY A 224 20.58 -5.72 1.44
N ALA A 225 20.05 -4.90 0.53
CA ALA A 225 20.57 -3.57 0.24
C ALA A 225 19.45 -2.58 -0.03
N PHE A 226 19.78 -1.30 0.06
CA PHE A 226 18.89 -0.19 -0.25
C PHE A 226 19.46 0.70 -1.35
N ALA A 227 18.57 1.31 -2.12
CA ALA A 227 18.87 2.36 -3.08
C ALA A 227 17.91 3.54 -2.86
N ALA A 228 18.47 4.71 -2.61
CA ALA A 228 17.73 5.96 -2.43
C ALA A 228 17.84 6.85 -3.67
N ILE A 229 16.70 7.39 -4.12
CA ILE A 229 16.63 8.43 -5.16
C ILE A 229 16.57 9.80 -4.44
N LEU A 230 17.52 10.68 -4.75
CA LEU A 230 17.59 12.04 -4.24
C LEU A 230 16.73 13.00 -5.08
N ASP A 231 16.48 14.21 -4.57
CA ASP A 231 15.70 15.24 -5.26
C ASP A 231 16.30 15.74 -6.57
N ASP A 232 17.62 15.63 -6.72
CA ASP A 232 18.37 15.91 -7.95
C ASP A 232 18.36 14.74 -8.94
N GLY A 233 17.67 13.64 -8.62
CA GLY A 233 17.59 12.42 -9.43
C GLY A 233 18.85 11.54 -9.37
N SER A 234 19.81 11.84 -8.50
CA SER A 234 20.95 10.95 -8.26
C SER A 234 20.60 9.81 -7.30
N VAL A 235 21.39 8.74 -7.33
CA VAL A 235 21.14 7.54 -6.53
C VAL A 235 22.26 7.29 -5.52
N VAL A 236 21.89 6.98 -4.29
CA VAL A 236 22.80 6.54 -3.23
C VAL A 236 22.43 5.13 -2.80
N THR A 237 23.41 4.23 -2.75
CA THR A 237 23.19 2.82 -2.38
C THR A 237 24.00 2.45 -1.14
N TRP A 238 23.50 1.50 -0.34
CA TRP A 238 24.19 0.95 0.81
C TRP A 238 23.65 -0.43 1.19
N GLY A 239 24.36 -1.13 2.08
CA GLY A 239 24.07 -2.50 2.50
C GLY A 239 24.96 -3.52 1.80
N LEU A 240 24.49 -4.75 1.65
CA LEU A 240 25.30 -5.85 1.14
C LEU A 240 25.69 -5.60 -0.33
N SER A 241 26.99 -5.55 -0.63
CA SER A 241 27.50 -5.32 -2.00
C SER A 241 26.96 -6.37 -3.00
N ASP A 242 26.92 -7.64 -2.59
CA ASP A 242 26.37 -8.76 -3.38
C ASP A 242 24.85 -8.67 -3.63
N SER A 243 24.15 -7.72 -3.00
CA SER A 243 22.72 -7.45 -3.21
C SER A 243 22.47 -6.06 -3.81
N GLY A 244 23.50 -5.41 -4.38
CA GLY A 244 23.38 -4.09 -5.00
C GLY A 244 23.64 -2.91 -4.07
N GLY A 245 24.23 -3.15 -2.89
CA GLY A 245 24.65 -2.08 -1.96
C GLY A 245 25.89 -1.30 -2.39
N ASP A 246 26.54 -1.70 -3.50
CA ASP A 246 27.62 -0.96 -4.15
C ASP A 246 27.24 -0.65 -5.61
N SER A 247 26.99 0.63 -5.90
CA SER A 247 26.72 1.16 -7.24
C SER A 247 27.92 1.89 -7.87
N SER A 248 29.11 1.82 -7.27
CA SER A 248 30.27 2.64 -7.68
C SER A 248 30.68 2.46 -9.14
N SER A 249 30.48 1.26 -9.71
CA SER A 249 30.77 0.94 -11.12
C SER A 249 29.85 1.66 -12.11
N VAL A 250 28.63 2.00 -11.71
CA VAL A 250 27.60 2.63 -12.55
C VAL A 250 27.21 4.03 -12.07
N GLN A 251 27.85 4.55 -11.02
CA GLN A 251 27.46 5.81 -10.37
C GLN A 251 27.37 7.00 -11.32
N ALA A 252 28.25 7.06 -12.33
CA ALA A 252 28.25 8.12 -13.34
C ALA A 252 27.03 8.09 -14.28
N GLN A 253 26.36 6.93 -14.38
CA GLN A 253 25.15 6.72 -15.19
C GLN A 253 23.87 6.93 -14.38
N LEU A 254 23.93 6.90 -13.04
CA LEU A 254 22.78 7.07 -12.14
C LEU A 254 22.48 8.55 -11.89
N GLN A 255 22.10 9.28 -12.94
CA GLN A 255 21.73 10.69 -12.93
C GLN A 255 20.35 10.85 -13.58
N ASN A 256 19.46 11.67 -13.04
CA ASN A 256 18.07 11.81 -13.51
C ASN A 256 17.26 10.51 -13.45
N VAL A 257 17.47 9.69 -12.42
CA VAL A 257 16.72 8.46 -12.19
C VAL A 257 15.30 8.80 -11.74
N GLN A 258 14.30 8.27 -12.43
CA GLN A 258 12.89 8.47 -12.10
C GLN A 258 12.34 7.36 -11.20
N GLN A 259 12.78 6.12 -11.44
CA GLN A 259 12.27 4.96 -10.73
C GLN A 259 13.36 3.91 -10.57
N ILE A 260 13.36 3.20 -9.44
CA ILE A 260 14.18 2.02 -9.21
C ILE A 260 13.26 0.83 -8.99
N GLN A 261 13.61 -0.30 -9.60
CA GLN A 261 13.01 -1.60 -9.37
C GLN A 261 14.06 -2.55 -8.81
N ALA A 262 13.66 -3.44 -7.92
CA ALA A 262 14.55 -4.38 -7.24
C ALA A 262 14.19 -5.82 -7.59
N SER A 263 15.20 -6.65 -7.86
CA SER A 263 15.10 -8.11 -7.75
C SER A 263 15.64 -8.54 -6.38
N SER A 264 15.71 -9.85 -6.12
CA SER A 264 16.20 -10.32 -4.82
C SER A 264 17.62 -9.79 -4.49
N ARG A 265 18.51 -9.56 -5.47
CA ARG A 265 19.91 -9.13 -5.26
C ARG A 265 20.46 -8.11 -6.25
N ALA A 266 19.61 -7.50 -7.07
CA ALA A 266 20.01 -6.52 -8.06
C ALA A 266 18.96 -5.40 -8.17
N PHE A 267 19.39 -4.27 -8.73
CA PHE A 267 18.53 -3.13 -9.00
C PHE A 267 18.55 -2.78 -10.49
N ALA A 268 17.45 -2.20 -10.95
CA ALA A 268 17.30 -1.61 -12.26
C ALA A 268 16.71 -0.20 -12.10
N ALA A 269 17.46 0.84 -12.49
CA ALA A 269 17.02 2.22 -12.52
C ALA A 269 16.50 2.57 -13.92
N ILE A 270 15.33 3.22 -13.98
CA ILE A 270 14.77 3.82 -15.18
C ILE A 270 15.10 5.31 -15.14
N LEU A 271 15.81 5.78 -16.16
CA LEU A 271 16.25 7.16 -16.35
C LEU A 271 15.17 7.99 -17.05
N ASP A 272 15.29 9.32 -16.99
CA ASP A 272 14.36 10.26 -17.62
C ASP A 272 14.24 10.14 -19.14
N ASP A 273 15.31 9.68 -19.80
CA ASP A 273 15.37 9.35 -21.22
C ASP A 273 14.76 7.98 -21.56
N GLY A 274 14.26 7.26 -20.56
CA GLY A 274 13.68 5.93 -20.68
C GLY A 274 14.69 4.80 -20.86
N SER A 275 15.99 5.06 -20.68
CA SER A 275 17.03 4.02 -20.63
C SER A 275 17.10 3.36 -19.25
N VAL A 276 17.73 2.18 -19.18
CA VAL A 276 17.82 1.39 -17.95
C VAL A 276 19.26 1.08 -17.58
N VAL A 277 19.63 1.40 -16.34
CA VAL A 277 20.93 1.07 -15.74
C VAL A 277 20.72 0.04 -14.65
N THR A 278 21.50 -1.03 -14.67
CA THR A 278 21.40 -2.11 -13.68
C THR A 278 22.69 -2.26 -12.90
N TRP A 279 22.58 -2.72 -11.65
CA TRP A 279 23.73 -3.08 -10.82
C TRP A 279 23.37 -4.11 -9.75
N GLY A 280 24.38 -4.60 -9.03
CA GLY A 280 24.27 -5.72 -8.11
C GLY A 280 24.75 -7.02 -8.75
N ARG A 281 24.25 -8.16 -8.28
CA ARG A 281 24.77 -9.45 -8.73
C ARG A 281 24.33 -9.76 -10.17
N ALA A 282 25.30 -10.05 -11.05
CA ALA A 282 25.05 -10.32 -12.47
C ALA A 282 24.05 -11.48 -12.70
N ASP A 283 24.19 -12.59 -11.96
CA ASP A 283 23.28 -13.75 -12.04
C ASP A 283 21.83 -13.41 -11.63
N PHE A 284 21.60 -12.22 -11.07
CA PHE A 284 20.31 -11.75 -10.58
C PHE A 284 19.77 -10.56 -11.40
N GLY A 285 20.35 -10.32 -12.57
CA GLY A 285 19.98 -9.22 -13.46
C GLY A 285 20.72 -7.91 -13.20
N GLY A 286 21.80 -7.93 -12.42
CA GLY A 286 22.67 -6.77 -12.19
C GLY A 286 23.50 -6.34 -13.40
N ASP A 287 23.53 -7.13 -14.48
CA ASP A 287 24.17 -6.80 -15.75
C ASP A 287 23.16 -6.88 -16.90
N SER A 288 22.84 -5.74 -17.49
CA SER A 288 21.94 -5.58 -18.65
C SER A 288 22.70 -5.27 -19.95
N SER A 289 24.03 -5.29 -19.96
CA SER A 289 24.85 -4.84 -21.11
C SER A 289 24.53 -5.58 -22.41
N ALA A 290 24.13 -6.85 -22.33
CA ALA A 290 23.73 -7.66 -23.48
C ALA A 290 22.45 -7.15 -24.18
N VAL A 291 21.58 -6.44 -23.45
CA VAL A 291 20.28 -5.95 -23.93
C VAL A 291 20.16 -4.43 -23.90
N GLU A 292 21.24 -3.71 -23.56
CA GLU A 292 21.28 -2.24 -23.43
C GLU A 292 20.65 -1.51 -24.64
N ASN A 293 20.95 -1.96 -25.86
CA ASN A 293 20.41 -1.35 -27.09
C ASN A 293 18.89 -1.50 -27.24
N GLN A 294 18.29 -2.47 -26.55
CA GLN A 294 16.85 -2.77 -26.58
C GLN A 294 16.10 -2.08 -25.43
N LEU A 295 16.78 -1.71 -24.35
CA LEU A 295 16.20 -1.04 -23.18
C LEU A 295 16.07 0.47 -23.40
N LYS A 296 15.23 0.85 -24.38
CA LYS A 296 14.90 2.24 -24.70
C LYS A 296 13.40 2.45 -24.61
N ASN A 297 12.98 3.57 -24.05
CA ASN A 297 11.57 3.89 -23.77
C ASN A 297 10.91 2.82 -22.90
N VAL A 298 11.60 2.37 -21.85
CA VAL A 298 11.04 1.39 -20.91
C VAL A 298 9.91 2.04 -20.12
N ARG A 299 8.71 1.46 -20.18
CA ARG A 299 7.54 1.94 -19.45
C ARG A 299 7.49 1.35 -18.04
N GLN A 300 7.85 0.08 -17.91
CA GLN A 300 7.79 -0.65 -16.65
C GLN A 300 8.84 -1.74 -16.61
N VAL A 301 9.49 -1.94 -15.46
CA VAL A 301 10.32 -3.11 -15.18
C VAL A 301 9.61 -3.96 -14.13
N GLY A 302 9.25 -5.20 -14.49
CA GLY A 302 8.79 -6.23 -13.58
C GLY A 302 9.97 -7.06 -13.08
N GLY A 303 10.42 -6.78 -11.85
CA GLY A 303 11.45 -7.54 -11.16
C GLY A 303 10.84 -8.44 -10.11
N HIS A 304 10.40 -9.65 -10.46
CA HIS A 304 9.75 -10.53 -9.49
C HIS A 304 10.17 -12.01 -9.59
N SER A 305 11.09 -12.36 -10.50
CA SER A 305 11.77 -13.66 -10.39
C SER A 305 13.00 -13.52 -9.50
N SER A 306 13.37 -14.60 -8.82
CA SER A 306 14.48 -14.56 -7.88
C SER A 306 15.82 -14.25 -8.53
N GLY A 307 15.94 -14.15 -9.86
CA GLY A 307 17.20 -13.91 -10.57
C GLY A 307 17.14 -13.23 -11.94
N ALA A 308 16.00 -12.68 -12.37
CA ALA A 308 15.87 -12.01 -13.67
C ALA A 308 14.87 -10.84 -13.63
N PHE A 309 14.97 -9.98 -14.64
CA PHE A 309 14.05 -8.87 -14.87
C PHE A 309 13.37 -9.01 -16.23
N ALA A 310 12.15 -8.48 -16.32
CA ALA A 310 11.44 -8.27 -17.56
C ALA A 310 11.00 -6.80 -17.66
N ALA A 311 11.38 -6.12 -18.73
CA ALA A 311 10.95 -4.75 -19.03
C ALA A 311 9.87 -4.75 -20.11
N ILE A 312 8.79 -4.01 -19.89
CA ILE A 312 7.79 -3.67 -20.91
C ILE A 312 8.20 -2.33 -21.53
N LEU A 313 8.45 -2.34 -22.84
CA LEU A 313 8.79 -1.15 -23.62
C LEU A 313 7.54 -0.36 -23.98
N GLY A 314 7.70 0.90 -24.38
CA GLY A 314 6.60 1.78 -24.78
C GLY A 314 5.80 1.30 -26.00
N ASP A 315 6.34 0.37 -26.80
CA ASP A 315 5.64 -0.29 -27.91
C ASP A 315 4.88 -1.57 -27.48
N GLY A 316 4.90 -1.91 -26.19
CA GLY A 316 4.30 -3.13 -25.64
C GLY A 316 5.14 -4.40 -25.80
N SER A 317 6.35 -4.31 -26.37
CA SER A 317 7.30 -5.43 -26.45
C SER A 317 7.96 -5.68 -25.10
N VAL A 318 8.40 -6.91 -24.84
CA VAL A 318 9.11 -7.28 -23.60
C VAL A 318 10.58 -7.58 -23.86
N VAL A 319 11.47 -7.08 -23.01
CA VAL A 319 12.89 -7.42 -23.00
C VAL A 319 13.25 -8.02 -21.66
N THR A 320 13.88 -9.19 -21.65
CA THR A 320 14.32 -9.85 -20.41
C THR A 320 15.84 -9.93 -20.31
N TRP A 321 16.35 -9.95 -19.09
CA TRP A 321 17.78 -10.19 -18.82
C TRP A 321 17.98 -10.80 -17.42
N GLY A 322 19.20 -11.27 -17.15
CA GLY A 322 19.56 -12.01 -15.95
C GLY A 322 19.75 -13.50 -16.22
N ALA A 323 19.63 -14.35 -15.20
CA ALA A 323 19.88 -15.78 -15.37
C ALA A 323 18.81 -16.45 -16.24
N ALA A 324 19.23 -17.16 -17.30
CA ALA A 324 18.34 -17.85 -18.22
C ALA A 324 17.42 -18.87 -17.51
N LEU A 325 17.93 -19.60 -16.52
CA LEU A 325 17.15 -20.55 -15.71
C LEU A 325 16.09 -19.88 -14.83
N TYR A 326 16.13 -18.56 -14.67
CA TYR A 326 15.18 -17.76 -13.91
C TYR A 326 14.28 -16.91 -14.82
N GLY A 327 14.26 -17.19 -16.13
CA GLY A 327 13.47 -16.46 -17.11
C GLY A 327 14.15 -15.22 -17.71
N GLY A 328 15.47 -15.07 -17.54
CA GLY A 328 16.25 -13.99 -18.13
C GLY A 328 16.41 -14.06 -19.65
N ASP A 329 16.02 -15.17 -20.30
CA ASP A 329 16.04 -15.34 -21.75
C ASP A 329 14.62 -15.63 -22.27
N SER A 330 14.00 -14.64 -22.93
CA SER A 330 12.72 -14.73 -23.60
C SER A 330 12.82 -14.96 -25.11
N SER A 331 14.03 -15.18 -25.66
CA SER A 331 14.27 -15.18 -27.11
C SER A 331 13.39 -16.19 -27.88
N ALA A 332 13.09 -17.34 -27.26
CA ALA A 332 12.22 -18.37 -27.84
C ALA A 332 10.78 -17.90 -28.06
N VAL A 333 10.27 -17.03 -27.19
CA VAL A 333 8.88 -16.53 -27.19
C VAL A 333 8.77 -15.06 -27.60
N GLN A 334 9.89 -14.41 -27.94
CA GLN A 334 9.96 -12.98 -28.25
C GLN A 334 8.97 -12.52 -29.33
N HIS A 335 8.67 -13.37 -30.31
CA HIS A 335 7.72 -13.06 -31.38
C HIS A 335 6.26 -13.01 -30.91
N GLN A 336 5.96 -13.58 -29.74
CA GLN A 336 4.64 -13.62 -29.10
C GLN A 336 4.48 -12.51 -28.05
N LEU A 337 5.59 -12.01 -27.49
CA LEU A 337 5.60 -10.95 -26.48
C LEU A 337 5.42 -9.55 -27.10
N ARG A 338 4.28 -9.34 -27.75
CA ARG A 338 3.85 -8.03 -28.28
C ARG A 338 2.57 -7.64 -27.57
N SER A 339 2.38 -6.35 -27.30
CA SER A 339 1.15 -5.87 -26.66
C SER A 339 0.93 -6.49 -25.27
N VAL A 340 1.98 -6.55 -24.46
CA VAL A 340 1.90 -7.11 -23.11
C VAL A 340 1.28 -6.10 -22.14
N GLN A 341 0.22 -6.50 -21.44
CA GLN A 341 -0.45 -5.68 -20.43
C GLN A 341 0.16 -5.86 -19.05
N GLN A 342 0.38 -7.12 -18.66
CA GLN A 342 0.82 -7.46 -17.32
C GLN A 342 1.79 -8.64 -17.37
N ILE A 343 2.82 -8.59 -16.53
CA ILE A 343 3.74 -9.70 -16.30
C ILE A 343 3.62 -10.12 -14.85
N GLN A 344 3.52 -11.42 -14.62
CA GLN A 344 3.61 -12.06 -13.31
C GLN A 344 4.80 -13.02 -13.32
N ALA A 345 5.46 -13.16 -12.18
CA ALA A 345 6.64 -14.01 -12.04
C ALA A 345 6.46 -14.99 -10.89
N SER A 346 6.97 -16.20 -11.08
CA SER A 346 7.32 -17.14 -10.01
C SER A 346 8.80 -16.96 -9.67
N SER A 347 9.36 -17.81 -8.80
CA SER A 347 10.78 -17.73 -8.46
C SER A 347 11.68 -17.88 -9.70
N ARG A 348 11.27 -18.67 -10.71
CA ARG A 348 12.12 -19.02 -11.87
C ARG A 348 11.45 -18.92 -13.25
N ALA A 349 10.21 -18.44 -13.31
CA ALA A 349 9.47 -18.31 -14.57
C ALA A 349 8.64 -17.03 -14.59
N PHE A 350 8.20 -16.66 -15.78
CA PHE A 350 7.31 -15.52 -16.02
C PHE A 350 6.11 -15.95 -16.85
N ALA A 351 4.99 -15.26 -16.62
CA ALA A 351 3.77 -15.34 -17.41
C ALA A 351 3.32 -13.92 -17.77
N ALA A 352 3.15 -13.65 -19.07
CA ALA A 352 2.66 -12.39 -19.59
C ALA A 352 1.21 -12.55 -20.09
N ILE A 353 0.34 -11.61 -19.72
CA ILE A 353 -1.00 -11.46 -20.28
C ILE A 353 -0.91 -10.44 -21.42
N LEU A 354 -1.33 -10.85 -22.61
CA LEU A 354 -1.38 -10.00 -23.80
C LEU A 354 -2.70 -9.21 -23.88
N ASP A 355 -2.74 -8.17 -24.71
CA ASP A 355 -3.95 -7.35 -24.95
C ASP A 355 -5.17 -8.16 -25.43
N ASP A 356 -4.95 -9.31 -26.08
CA ASP A 356 -6.01 -10.22 -26.53
C ASP A 356 -6.47 -11.21 -25.44
N GLY A 357 -5.94 -11.09 -24.22
CA GLY A 357 -6.21 -11.96 -23.09
C GLY A 357 -5.56 -13.35 -23.19
N SER A 358 -4.67 -13.59 -24.16
CA SER A 358 -3.85 -14.81 -24.20
C SER A 358 -2.65 -14.70 -23.26
N VAL A 359 -2.08 -15.85 -22.89
CA VAL A 359 -0.93 -15.92 -21.99
C VAL A 359 0.27 -16.53 -22.69
N VAL A 360 1.44 -15.91 -22.47
CA VAL A 360 2.74 -16.41 -22.92
C VAL A 360 3.63 -16.63 -21.70
N THR A 361 4.21 -17.82 -21.57
CA THR A 361 5.10 -18.17 -20.45
C THR A 361 6.51 -18.48 -20.92
N TRP A 362 7.49 -18.22 -20.06
CA TRP A 362 8.89 -18.59 -20.29
C TRP A 362 9.67 -18.74 -18.98
N GLY A 363 10.89 -19.27 -19.06
CA GLY A 363 11.75 -19.59 -17.92
C GLY A 363 11.79 -21.08 -17.62
N HIS A 364 11.97 -21.47 -16.35
CA HIS A 364 12.14 -22.87 -16.00
C HIS A 364 10.86 -23.69 -16.28
N PRO A 365 10.90 -24.72 -17.16
CA PRO A 365 9.69 -25.43 -17.60
C PRO A 365 8.85 -26.00 -16.45
N ALA A 366 9.50 -26.71 -15.52
CA ALA A 366 8.80 -27.36 -14.39
C ALA A 366 8.37 -26.39 -13.28
N GLU A 367 8.65 -25.10 -13.38
CA GLU A 367 8.23 -24.07 -12.41
C GLU A 367 7.31 -23.02 -13.05
N GLY A 368 6.62 -23.43 -14.12
CA GLY A 368 5.59 -22.63 -14.80
C GLY A 368 6.05 -21.94 -16.09
N GLY A 369 7.29 -22.14 -16.51
CA GLY A 369 7.81 -21.61 -17.78
C GLY A 369 7.22 -22.28 -19.02
N ASP A 370 6.73 -23.53 -18.89
CA ASP A 370 6.03 -24.26 -19.95
C ASP A 370 4.54 -24.40 -19.59
N SER A 371 3.69 -23.75 -20.38
CA SER A 371 2.22 -23.80 -20.27
C SER A 371 1.58 -24.57 -21.43
N SER A 372 2.36 -25.27 -22.27
CA SER A 372 1.88 -25.92 -23.49
C SER A 372 0.76 -26.94 -23.26
N SER A 373 0.73 -27.59 -22.09
CA SER A 373 -0.33 -28.53 -21.69
C SER A 373 -1.70 -27.87 -21.46
N VAL A 374 -1.72 -26.58 -21.15
CA VAL A 374 -2.92 -25.80 -20.83
C VAL A 374 -3.14 -24.61 -21.76
N GLN A 375 -2.28 -24.40 -22.75
CA GLN A 375 -2.29 -23.25 -23.65
C GLN A 375 -3.65 -23.03 -24.34
N ASP A 376 -4.34 -24.11 -24.71
CA ASP A 376 -5.65 -24.02 -25.36
C ASP A 376 -6.75 -23.45 -24.46
N GLN A 377 -6.55 -23.52 -23.13
CA GLN A 377 -7.43 -23.02 -22.08
C GLN A 377 -7.09 -21.57 -21.68
N LEU A 378 -5.85 -21.12 -21.87
CA LEU A 378 -5.38 -19.77 -21.47
C LEU A 378 -5.83 -18.68 -22.46
N LYS A 379 -7.15 -18.45 -22.51
CA LYS A 379 -7.80 -17.43 -23.36
C LYS A 379 -8.70 -16.54 -22.50
N ASN A 380 -8.71 -15.24 -22.80
CA ASN A 380 -9.44 -14.23 -22.02
C ASN A 380 -9.05 -14.26 -20.53
N VAL A 381 -7.77 -14.43 -20.24
CA VAL A 381 -7.24 -14.41 -18.87
C VAL A 381 -7.30 -12.99 -18.33
N GLN A 382 -7.88 -12.82 -17.14
CA GLN A 382 -8.01 -11.53 -16.47
C GLN A 382 -6.94 -11.30 -15.41
N GLN A 383 -6.59 -12.36 -14.67
CA GLN A 383 -5.61 -12.27 -13.59
C GLN A 383 -4.77 -13.54 -13.55
N ILE A 384 -3.46 -13.37 -13.28
CA ILE A 384 -2.55 -14.46 -12.95
C ILE A 384 -2.02 -14.23 -11.55
N GLN A 385 -1.92 -15.30 -10.77
CA GLN A 385 -1.23 -15.36 -9.49
C GLN A 385 -0.17 -16.46 -9.54
N ALA A 386 0.89 -16.29 -8.76
CA ALA A 386 2.02 -17.21 -8.73
C ALA A 386 2.34 -17.65 -7.29
N THR A 387 2.64 -18.92 -7.11
CA THR A 387 3.42 -19.41 -5.97
C THR A 387 4.91 -19.37 -6.35
N VAL A 388 5.79 -19.87 -5.48
CA VAL A 388 7.24 -19.93 -5.79
C VAL A 388 7.50 -20.75 -7.08
N ARG A 389 6.67 -21.76 -7.38
CA ARG A 389 6.92 -22.75 -8.47
C ARG A 389 5.70 -23.07 -9.36
N ALA A 390 4.58 -22.39 -9.21
CA ALA A 390 3.38 -22.62 -10.01
C ALA A 390 2.59 -21.33 -10.27
N PHE A 391 1.65 -21.40 -11.20
CA PHE A 391 0.75 -20.30 -11.55
C PHE A 391 -0.70 -20.76 -11.55
N ALA A 392 -1.59 -19.81 -11.25
CA ALA A 392 -3.03 -19.96 -11.39
C ALA A 392 -3.59 -18.73 -12.11
N ALA A 393 -4.38 -18.96 -13.15
CA ALA A 393 -5.04 -17.92 -13.95
C ALA A 393 -6.56 -17.96 -13.73
N ILE A 394 -7.17 -16.78 -13.56
CA ILE A 394 -8.62 -16.58 -13.61
C ILE A 394 -8.99 -16.12 -15.01
N LEU A 395 -9.89 -16.85 -15.65
CA LEU A 395 -10.43 -16.53 -16.97
C LEU A 395 -11.65 -15.61 -16.83
N ALA A 396 -12.03 -14.93 -17.90
CA ALA A 396 -13.18 -14.01 -17.92
C ALA A 396 -14.54 -14.68 -17.62
N ASP A 397 -14.63 -16.01 -17.72
CA ASP A 397 -15.80 -16.79 -17.32
C ASP A 397 -15.76 -17.22 -15.83
N GLY A 398 -14.72 -16.81 -15.10
CA GLY A 398 -14.47 -17.18 -13.71
C GLY A 398 -13.91 -18.60 -13.53
N SER A 399 -13.57 -19.31 -14.61
CA SER A 399 -12.85 -20.59 -14.50
C SER A 399 -11.40 -20.36 -14.08
N VAL A 400 -10.82 -21.34 -13.38
CA VAL A 400 -9.40 -21.32 -12.99
C VAL A 400 -8.61 -22.34 -13.78
N VAL A 401 -7.45 -21.95 -14.29
CA VAL A 401 -6.48 -22.82 -14.95
C VAL A 401 -5.15 -22.72 -14.22
N THR A 402 -4.56 -23.86 -13.88
CA THR A 402 -3.27 -23.93 -13.14
C THR A 402 -2.21 -24.67 -13.96
N TRP A 403 -0.95 -24.31 -13.75
CA TRP A 403 0.20 -25.02 -14.34
C TRP A 403 1.48 -24.78 -13.52
N GLY A 404 2.51 -25.56 -13.79
CA GLY A 404 3.80 -25.53 -13.08
C GLY A 404 3.98 -26.76 -12.20
N CYS A 405 4.66 -26.60 -11.05
CA CYS A 405 4.93 -27.73 -10.17
C CYS A 405 3.68 -28.19 -9.41
N ASP A 406 3.29 -29.45 -9.58
CA ASP A 406 2.09 -30.07 -8.98
C ASP A 406 2.05 -29.86 -7.46
N ASP A 407 3.15 -30.17 -6.75
CA ASP A 407 3.25 -30.04 -5.29
C ASP A 407 3.07 -28.59 -4.79
N PHE A 408 3.21 -27.58 -5.67
CA PHE A 408 3.11 -26.15 -5.32
C PHE A 408 1.83 -25.50 -5.87
N GLY A 409 0.81 -26.32 -6.18
CA GLY A 409 -0.48 -25.87 -6.69
C GLY A 409 -0.60 -25.80 -8.22
N GLY A 410 0.37 -26.38 -8.94
CA GLY A 410 0.31 -26.50 -10.40
C GLY A 410 -0.80 -27.42 -10.91
N ASP A 411 -1.21 -28.39 -10.09
CA ASP A 411 -2.34 -29.28 -10.36
C ASP A 411 -3.54 -28.94 -9.46
N SER A 412 -4.64 -28.50 -10.07
CA SER A 412 -5.92 -28.21 -9.41
C SER A 412 -7.00 -29.25 -9.75
N SER A 413 -6.66 -30.35 -10.43
CA SER A 413 -7.62 -31.34 -10.94
C SER A 413 -8.54 -31.92 -9.87
N ALA A 414 -8.04 -32.09 -8.64
CA ALA A 414 -8.81 -32.58 -7.49
C ALA A 414 -9.95 -31.62 -7.08
N VAL A 415 -9.78 -30.32 -7.31
CA VAL A 415 -10.73 -29.26 -6.92
C VAL A 415 -11.35 -28.53 -8.12
N GLN A 416 -10.99 -28.90 -9.35
CA GLN A 416 -11.42 -28.21 -10.58
C GLN A 416 -12.94 -28.03 -10.70
N ASN A 417 -13.72 -29.01 -10.23
CA ASN A 417 -15.17 -28.94 -10.26
C ASN A 417 -15.77 -27.87 -9.33
N GLN A 418 -15.01 -27.47 -8.30
CA GLN A 418 -15.35 -26.45 -7.33
C GLN A 418 -14.87 -25.06 -7.77
N LEU A 419 -13.82 -24.97 -8.60
CA LEU A 419 -13.25 -23.71 -9.11
C LEU A 419 -14.06 -23.13 -10.27
N LYS A 420 -15.32 -22.79 -10.00
CA LYS A 420 -16.22 -22.10 -10.94
C LYS A 420 -16.57 -20.74 -10.37
N ASN A 421 -16.57 -19.71 -11.21
CA ASN A 421 -16.83 -18.33 -10.82
C ASN A 421 -15.86 -17.78 -9.76
N ALA A 422 -14.58 -18.15 -9.85
CA ALA A 422 -13.54 -17.57 -9.03
C ALA A 422 -13.40 -16.06 -9.33
N GLN A 423 -13.44 -15.24 -8.28
CA GLN A 423 -13.30 -13.79 -8.38
C GLN A 423 -11.88 -13.33 -8.04
N GLN A 424 -11.24 -14.00 -7.08
CA GLN A 424 -9.90 -13.65 -6.62
C GLN A 424 -9.14 -14.92 -6.24
N ILE A 425 -7.84 -14.93 -6.52
CA ILE A 425 -6.90 -15.94 -6.02
C ILE A 425 -5.87 -15.24 -5.14
N GLN A 426 -5.51 -15.86 -4.04
CA GLN A 426 -4.37 -15.51 -3.20
C GLN A 426 -3.41 -16.70 -3.13
N ALA A 427 -2.11 -16.41 -3.01
CA ALA A 427 -1.06 -17.43 -3.01
C ALA A 427 -0.17 -17.30 -1.77
N THR A 428 0.22 -18.43 -1.20
CA THR A 428 1.38 -18.56 -0.30
C THR A 428 2.60 -18.99 -1.14
N CYS A 429 3.72 -19.37 -0.51
CA CYS A 429 4.86 -19.89 -1.24
C CYS A 429 4.56 -21.21 -1.99
N GLY A 430 3.56 -21.99 -1.56
CA GLY A 430 3.29 -23.34 -2.08
C GLY A 430 1.81 -23.72 -2.23
N ALA A 431 0.87 -22.83 -1.93
CA ALA A 431 -0.55 -23.12 -2.07
C ALA A 431 -1.33 -21.90 -2.58
N PHE A 432 -2.54 -22.18 -3.07
CA PHE A 432 -3.50 -21.17 -3.52
C PHE A 432 -4.81 -21.28 -2.75
N ALA A 433 -5.47 -20.13 -2.59
CA ALA A 433 -6.83 -20.01 -2.10
C ALA A 433 -7.64 -19.13 -3.06
N ALA A 434 -8.71 -19.68 -3.65
CA ALA A 434 -9.64 -18.95 -4.50
C ALA A 434 -10.89 -18.56 -3.71
N ILE A 435 -11.34 -17.31 -3.87
CA ILE A 435 -12.64 -16.82 -3.40
C ILE A 435 -13.60 -16.88 -4.59
N LEU A 436 -14.71 -17.61 -4.43
CA LEU A 436 -15.75 -17.75 -5.45
C LEU A 436 -16.83 -16.66 -5.31
N ASP A 437 -17.67 -16.51 -6.33
CA ASP A 437 -18.75 -15.52 -6.37
C ASP A 437 -19.84 -15.71 -5.29
N ASP A 438 -20.02 -16.95 -4.82
CA ASP A 438 -20.90 -17.29 -3.70
C ASP A 438 -20.26 -17.02 -2.33
N GLY A 439 -19.05 -16.47 -2.33
CA GLY A 439 -18.27 -16.18 -1.15
C GLY A 439 -17.67 -17.41 -0.49
N SER A 440 -17.65 -18.59 -1.14
CA SER A 440 -16.93 -19.76 -0.62
C SER A 440 -15.46 -19.76 -1.02
N VAL A 441 -14.65 -20.45 -0.23
CA VAL A 441 -13.20 -20.56 -0.46
C VAL A 441 -12.82 -21.98 -0.84
N VAL A 442 -12.01 -22.10 -1.90
CA VAL A 442 -11.43 -23.37 -2.35
C VAL A 442 -9.92 -23.26 -2.31
N THR A 443 -9.25 -24.21 -1.66
CA THR A 443 -7.79 -24.23 -1.52
C THR A 443 -7.19 -25.45 -2.20
N TRP A 444 -5.96 -25.32 -2.70
CA TRP A 444 -5.18 -26.43 -3.26
C TRP A 444 -3.68 -26.14 -3.22
N GLY A 445 -2.86 -27.15 -3.50
CA GLY A 445 -1.39 -27.11 -3.39
C GLY A 445 -0.89 -27.82 -2.13
N ASP A 446 0.28 -27.43 -1.66
CA ASP A 446 0.91 -28.08 -0.50
C ASP A 446 0.11 -27.85 0.78
N ALA A 447 -0.25 -28.93 1.47
CA ALA A 447 -1.02 -28.88 2.71
C ALA A 447 -0.29 -28.12 3.83
N ASP A 448 1.04 -28.24 3.91
CA ASP A 448 1.85 -27.55 4.91
C ASP A 448 1.89 -26.03 4.66
N PHE A 449 1.56 -25.58 3.45
CA PHE A 449 1.47 -24.16 3.06
C PHE A 449 0.03 -23.64 2.96
N GLY A 450 -0.95 -24.39 3.46
CA GLY A 450 -2.36 -23.99 3.48
C GLY A 450 -3.21 -24.49 2.30
N GLY A 451 -2.71 -25.47 1.54
CA GLY A 451 -3.46 -26.13 0.46
C GLY A 451 -4.66 -26.96 0.94
N ASP A 452 -4.66 -27.39 2.20
CA ASP A 452 -5.79 -28.10 2.83
C ASP A 452 -6.49 -27.22 3.87
N SER A 453 -7.72 -26.78 3.55
CA SER A 453 -8.61 -26.01 4.42
C SER A 453 -9.79 -26.84 4.97
N SER A 454 -9.80 -28.16 4.77
CA SER A 454 -10.93 -29.05 5.13
C SER A 454 -11.39 -28.93 6.58
N HIS A 455 -10.46 -28.65 7.51
CA HIS A 455 -10.74 -28.46 8.94
C HIS A 455 -11.53 -27.18 9.24
N VAL A 456 -11.40 -26.16 8.39
CA VAL A 456 -12.04 -24.85 8.55
C VAL A 456 -13.09 -24.56 7.49
N GLN A 457 -13.28 -25.44 6.50
CA GLN A 457 -14.20 -25.28 5.36
C GLN A 457 -15.61 -24.85 5.75
N ASN A 458 -16.14 -25.34 6.87
CA ASN A 458 -17.50 -24.98 7.33
C ASN A 458 -17.60 -23.54 7.85
N GLN A 459 -16.48 -22.96 8.27
CA GLN A 459 -16.35 -21.58 8.74
C GLN A 459 -16.03 -20.63 7.59
N LEU A 460 -15.54 -21.17 6.46
CA LEU A 460 -15.18 -20.42 5.27
C LEU A 460 -16.40 -20.12 4.38
N LYS A 461 -17.27 -19.21 4.85
CA LYS A 461 -18.44 -18.73 4.10
C LYS A 461 -18.65 -17.23 4.25
N ASN A 462 -18.88 -16.56 3.11
CA ASN A 462 -19.10 -15.12 2.99
C ASN A 462 -17.84 -14.32 3.38
N GLU A 463 -16.73 -14.66 2.73
CA GLU A 463 -15.45 -14.01 2.87
C GLU A 463 -15.35 -12.75 2.05
N GLN A 464 -14.74 -11.72 2.64
CA GLN A 464 -14.44 -10.50 1.90
C GLN A 464 -13.01 -10.48 1.39
N ARG A 465 -12.06 -10.97 2.18
CA ARG A 465 -10.62 -10.84 1.91
C ARG A 465 -9.83 -11.98 2.52
N ILE A 466 -8.88 -12.51 1.75
CA ILE A 466 -7.85 -13.43 2.23
C ILE A 466 -6.51 -12.70 2.21
N GLN A 467 -5.68 -12.95 3.22
CA GLN A 467 -4.28 -12.53 3.28
C GLN A 467 -3.41 -13.77 3.51
N ALA A 468 -2.18 -13.74 3.01
CA ALA A 468 -1.25 -14.85 3.05
C ALA A 468 0.10 -14.46 3.68
N THR A 469 0.67 -15.35 4.48
CA THR A 469 2.10 -15.35 4.84
C THR A 469 2.86 -16.27 3.87
N ASP A 470 4.14 -16.59 4.14
CA ASP A 470 4.89 -17.55 3.32
C ASP A 470 4.19 -18.92 3.30
N SER A 471 3.46 -19.32 4.36
CA SER A 471 2.92 -20.68 4.54
C SER A 471 1.52 -20.78 5.19
N ALA A 472 0.81 -19.67 5.41
CA ALA A 472 -0.51 -19.68 6.03
C ALA A 472 -1.44 -18.63 5.43
N PHE A 473 -2.74 -18.84 5.60
CA PHE A 473 -3.80 -17.92 5.17
C PHE A 473 -4.62 -17.43 6.35
N ALA A 474 -5.13 -16.21 6.23
CA ALA A 474 -6.11 -15.62 7.13
C ALA A 474 -7.23 -14.96 6.32
N ALA A 475 -8.47 -15.39 6.56
CA ALA A 475 -9.67 -14.85 5.93
C ALA A 475 -10.44 -13.96 6.91
N ILE A 476 -10.94 -12.82 6.43
CA ILE A 476 -11.89 -11.96 7.13
C ILE A 476 -13.30 -12.29 6.63
N LEU A 477 -14.17 -12.70 7.55
CA LEU A 477 -15.58 -13.01 7.28
C LEU A 477 -16.44 -11.73 7.34
N ASP A 478 -17.62 -11.77 6.74
CA ASP A 478 -18.60 -10.65 6.74
C ASP A 478 -19.01 -10.16 8.13
N ASP A 479 -18.95 -11.01 9.15
CA ASP A 479 -19.22 -10.63 10.54
C ASP A 479 -18.00 -10.00 11.25
N GLY A 480 -16.90 -9.82 10.52
CA GLY A 480 -15.62 -9.30 11.00
C GLY A 480 -14.83 -10.28 11.86
N SER A 481 -15.21 -11.56 11.92
CA SER A 481 -14.38 -12.59 12.52
C SER A 481 -13.29 -13.09 11.55
N VAL A 482 -12.26 -13.74 12.10
CA VAL A 482 -11.12 -14.23 11.32
C VAL A 482 -10.98 -15.74 11.44
N VAL A 483 -10.75 -16.38 10.30
CA VAL A 483 -10.45 -17.81 10.21
C VAL A 483 -9.06 -17.95 9.60
N THR A 484 -8.21 -18.77 10.22
CA THR A 484 -6.84 -19.03 9.74
C THR A 484 -6.62 -20.51 9.48
N TRP A 485 -5.73 -20.82 8.53
CA TRP A 485 -5.30 -22.18 8.24
C TRP A 485 -3.91 -22.20 7.58
N GLY A 486 -3.33 -23.39 7.40
CA GLY A 486 -1.95 -23.59 6.95
C GLY A 486 -0.99 -23.83 8.11
N HIS A 487 0.31 -23.52 7.93
CA HIS A 487 1.32 -23.87 8.93
C HIS A 487 1.03 -23.23 10.30
N PRO A 488 0.81 -24.03 11.38
CA PRO A 488 0.36 -23.49 12.67
C PRO A 488 1.28 -22.42 13.25
N ALA A 489 2.60 -22.63 13.18
CA ALA A 489 3.57 -21.70 13.74
C ALA A 489 3.78 -20.42 12.91
N GLU A 490 3.28 -20.36 11.67
CA GLU A 490 3.45 -19.22 10.75
C GLU A 490 2.14 -18.45 10.53
N GLY A 491 1.20 -18.59 11.47
CA GLY A 491 -0.07 -17.85 11.47
C GLY A 491 -1.30 -18.70 11.15
N GLY A 492 -1.13 -19.99 10.85
CA GLY A 492 -2.26 -20.90 10.59
C GLY A 492 -3.11 -21.22 11.82
N ASP A 493 -2.56 -21.06 13.03
CA ASP A 493 -3.29 -21.23 14.30
C ASP A 493 -3.45 -19.87 15.01
N SER A 494 -4.69 -19.33 15.00
CA SER A 494 -5.09 -18.12 15.71
C SER A 494 -5.79 -18.37 17.06
N SER A 495 -5.85 -19.62 17.53
CA SER A 495 -6.66 -20.01 18.70
C SER A 495 -6.35 -19.23 19.98
N SER A 496 -5.10 -18.79 20.16
CA SER A 496 -4.63 -18.00 21.30
C SER A 496 -5.17 -16.56 21.32
N VAL A 497 -5.55 -16.03 20.16
CA VAL A 497 -6.04 -14.65 19.99
C VAL A 497 -7.46 -14.59 19.44
N GLN A 498 -8.12 -15.74 19.21
CA GLN A 498 -9.43 -15.84 18.56
C GLN A 498 -10.52 -14.98 19.25
N ASP A 499 -10.48 -14.88 20.58
CA ASP A 499 -11.44 -14.06 21.33
C ASP A 499 -11.31 -12.55 21.05
N GLN A 500 -10.13 -12.11 20.58
CA GLN A 500 -9.80 -10.73 20.24
C GLN A 500 -10.03 -10.41 18.75
N LEU A 501 -10.07 -11.42 17.88
CA LEU A 501 -10.27 -11.27 16.43
C LEU A 501 -11.76 -11.11 16.08
N LYS A 502 -12.36 -10.03 16.56
CA LYS A 502 -13.78 -9.67 16.32
C LYS A 502 -13.86 -8.26 15.77
N ASN A 503 -14.68 -8.06 14.73
CA ASN A 503 -14.78 -6.79 13.99
C ASN A 503 -13.44 -6.35 13.39
N VAL A 504 -12.70 -7.29 12.80
CA VAL A 504 -11.45 -7.03 12.08
C VAL A 504 -11.76 -6.30 10.79
N GLN A 505 -11.06 -5.19 10.55
CA GLN A 505 -11.19 -4.36 9.37
C GLN A 505 -10.13 -4.70 8.30
N LEU A 506 -8.91 -4.98 8.73
CA LEU A 506 -7.78 -5.24 7.83
C LEU A 506 -6.83 -6.25 8.47
N ILE A 507 -6.28 -7.15 7.67
CA ILE A 507 -5.15 -8.01 8.04
C ILE A 507 -3.99 -7.67 7.10
N GLN A 508 -2.77 -7.72 7.64
CA GLN A 508 -1.55 -7.77 6.84
C GLN A 508 -0.60 -8.82 7.42
N ALA A 509 0.32 -9.28 6.59
CA ALA A 509 1.23 -10.37 6.89
C ALA A 509 2.71 -9.92 6.80
N THR A 510 3.56 -10.48 7.66
CA THR A 510 4.98 -10.69 7.36
C THR A 510 5.15 -12.03 6.66
N GLY A 511 6.39 -12.46 6.41
CA GLY A 511 6.63 -13.81 5.91
C GLY A 511 6.10 -14.91 6.84
N THR A 512 5.86 -14.66 8.13
CA THR A 512 5.49 -15.73 9.10
C THR A 512 4.56 -15.31 10.24
N ALA A 513 4.01 -14.10 10.19
CA ALA A 513 3.12 -13.57 11.22
C ALA A 513 2.06 -12.67 10.60
N PHE A 514 0.93 -12.52 11.28
CA PHE A 514 -0.16 -11.63 10.87
C PHE A 514 -0.35 -10.51 11.89
N ALA A 515 -0.87 -9.38 11.39
CA ALA A 515 -1.34 -8.26 12.17
C ALA A 515 -2.73 -7.83 11.67
N ALA A 516 -3.73 -7.89 12.55
CA ALA A 516 -5.10 -7.46 12.30
C ALA A 516 -5.38 -6.12 12.97
N ILE A 517 -6.03 -5.21 12.24
CA ILE A 517 -6.62 -3.98 12.77
C ILE A 517 -8.10 -4.24 13.06
N LEU A 518 -8.54 -3.97 14.29
CA LEU A 518 -9.95 -3.99 14.68
C LEU A 518 -10.63 -2.66 14.36
N HIS A 519 -11.96 -2.67 14.25
CA HIS A 519 -12.77 -1.46 14.00
C HIS A 519 -12.60 -0.34 15.03
N ASP A 520 -12.16 -0.68 16.25
CA ASP A 520 -11.84 0.28 17.32
C ASP A 520 -10.42 0.87 17.19
N GLY A 521 -9.66 0.46 16.18
CA GLY A 521 -8.29 0.87 15.90
C GLY A 521 -7.23 0.13 16.72
N SER A 522 -7.60 -0.92 17.48
CA SER A 522 -6.66 -1.80 18.17
C SER A 522 -5.97 -2.74 17.17
N LEU A 523 -4.72 -3.12 17.47
CA LEU A 523 -3.96 -4.09 16.70
C LEU A 523 -3.89 -5.44 17.42
N VAL A 524 -4.11 -6.55 16.73
CA VAL A 524 -3.91 -7.92 17.25
C VAL A 524 -2.92 -8.64 16.35
N THR A 525 -1.85 -9.20 16.90
CA THR A 525 -0.86 -9.97 16.12
C THR A 525 -0.83 -11.44 16.54
N TRP A 526 -0.49 -12.33 15.61
CA TRP A 526 -0.28 -13.75 15.88
C TRP A 526 0.66 -14.39 14.84
N GLY A 527 0.99 -15.66 15.05
CA GLY A 527 2.00 -16.39 14.28
C GLY A 527 3.33 -16.44 15.03
N ARG A 528 4.46 -16.49 14.31
CA ARG A 528 5.77 -16.67 14.94
C ARG A 528 6.12 -15.45 15.81
N SER A 529 6.24 -15.67 17.13
CA SER A 529 6.49 -14.60 18.12
C SER A 529 7.69 -13.73 17.75
N ASP A 530 8.79 -14.38 17.38
CA ASP A 530 10.05 -13.72 17.06
C ASP A 530 10.00 -12.97 15.72
N ASN A 531 8.97 -13.16 14.89
CA ASN A 531 8.84 -12.51 13.58
C ASN A 531 7.68 -11.51 13.50
N GLY A 532 7.25 -10.99 14.67
CA GLY A 532 6.19 -9.98 14.76
C GLY A 532 4.84 -10.52 15.24
N GLY A 533 4.75 -11.83 15.53
CA GLY A 533 3.53 -12.44 16.08
C GLY A 533 3.19 -11.99 17.50
N ASP A 534 4.14 -11.39 18.24
CA ASP A 534 3.92 -10.83 19.57
C ASP A 534 4.15 -9.30 19.60
N SER A 535 3.05 -8.53 19.65
CA SER A 535 3.05 -7.06 19.79
C SER A 535 2.88 -6.58 21.23
N SER A 536 2.87 -7.47 22.23
CA SER A 536 2.54 -7.13 23.63
C SER A 536 3.41 -6.00 24.20
N SER A 537 4.66 -5.92 23.77
CA SER A 537 5.63 -4.89 24.19
C SER A 537 5.29 -3.47 23.69
N VAL A 538 4.55 -3.35 22.59
CA VAL A 538 4.20 -2.08 21.92
C VAL A 538 2.69 -1.82 21.88
N GLN A 539 1.87 -2.74 22.40
CA GLN A 539 0.42 -2.70 22.35
C GLN A 539 -0.21 -1.39 22.88
N ALA A 540 0.36 -0.84 23.95
CA ALA A 540 -0.11 0.42 24.54
C ALA A 540 0.12 1.65 23.62
N GLN A 541 1.04 1.54 22.66
CA GLN A 541 1.41 2.61 21.72
C GLN A 541 0.64 2.49 20.39
N LEU A 542 0.12 1.30 20.08
CA LEU A 542 -0.58 0.98 18.83
C LEU A 542 -2.10 1.15 18.98
N GLN A 543 -2.53 2.39 19.25
CA GLN A 543 -3.94 2.75 19.34
C GLN A 543 -4.34 3.61 18.13
N ASN A 544 -5.52 3.37 17.56
CA ASN A 544 -6.03 4.05 16.35
C ASN A 544 -5.25 3.74 15.07
N VAL A 545 -4.88 2.46 14.87
CA VAL A 545 -4.34 1.99 13.60
C VAL A 545 -5.44 1.94 12.55
N GLN A 546 -5.16 2.45 11.35
CA GLN A 546 -6.13 2.44 10.23
C GLN A 546 -5.59 1.77 8.97
N GLN A 547 -4.27 1.67 8.82
CA GLN A 547 -3.65 1.03 7.66
C GLN A 547 -2.39 0.26 8.08
N ILE A 548 -2.23 -0.94 7.54
CA ILE A 548 -0.96 -1.65 7.47
C ILE A 548 -0.64 -1.79 5.97
N GLN A 549 0.62 -1.58 5.60
CA GLN A 549 1.14 -1.73 4.24
C GLN A 549 2.31 -2.72 4.29
N ALA A 550 2.42 -3.63 3.34
CA ALA A 550 3.65 -4.41 3.20
C ALA A 550 4.79 -3.55 2.63
N SER A 551 6.04 -3.86 2.98
CA SER A 551 7.17 -3.42 2.17
C SER A 551 7.18 -4.25 0.89
N GLY A 552 7.17 -3.62 -0.29
CA GLY A 552 7.32 -4.30 -1.58
C GLY A 552 8.74 -4.82 -1.79
N GLY A 553 9.26 -5.60 -0.84
CA GLY A 553 10.57 -6.22 -0.90
C GLY A 553 10.57 -7.35 -1.93
N ALA A 554 11.67 -7.48 -2.66
CA ALA A 554 11.83 -8.37 -3.80
C ALA A 554 11.93 -9.88 -3.46
N ASP A 555 11.21 -10.37 -2.44
CA ASP A 555 11.31 -11.76 -1.96
C ASP A 555 10.08 -12.64 -2.23
N GLY A 556 9.26 -12.30 -3.23
CA GLY A 556 8.26 -13.21 -3.79
C GLY A 556 7.02 -13.45 -2.92
N SER A 557 6.83 -12.65 -1.87
CA SER A 557 5.54 -12.56 -1.19
C SER A 557 4.62 -11.63 -2.00
N VAL A 558 3.67 -12.24 -2.72
CA VAL A 558 2.69 -11.52 -3.54
C VAL A 558 1.74 -10.77 -2.61
N VAL A 559 1.95 -9.46 -2.46
CA VAL A 559 0.96 -8.58 -1.86
C VAL A 559 0.15 -7.98 -3.00
N ALA A 560 -1.07 -8.50 -3.18
CA ALA A 560 -2.01 -8.01 -4.17
C ALA A 560 -2.34 -6.53 -3.87
N TRP A 561 -2.04 -5.64 -4.82
CA TRP A 561 -2.61 -4.30 -4.84
C TRP A 561 -4.06 -4.41 -5.32
N LEU A 562 -5.02 -4.04 -4.46
CA LEU A 562 -6.34 -3.63 -4.92
C LEU A 562 -6.18 -2.24 -5.54
N ARG A 563 -6.40 -2.12 -6.85
CA ARG A 563 -6.66 -0.83 -7.48
C ARG A 563 -8.12 -0.51 -7.12
N GLU A 564 -8.34 0.44 -6.20
CA GLU A 564 -9.66 1.07 -6.08
C GLU A 564 -9.91 1.79 -7.39
N ASP A 565 -11.08 1.55 -7.97
CA ASP A 565 -11.52 2.07 -9.26
C ASP A 565 -11.23 3.58 -9.36
N GLU A 566 -10.48 3.96 -10.40
CA GLU A 566 -10.48 5.35 -10.86
C GLU A 566 -11.91 5.65 -11.33
N GLU A 567 -12.61 6.54 -10.61
CA GLU A 567 -13.80 7.20 -11.13
C GLU A 567 -13.44 7.73 -12.52
N GLU A 568 -13.97 7.11 -13.57
CA GLU A 568 -13.94 7.63 -14.94
C GLU A 568 -14.54 9.05 -14.92
N GLU A 569 -13.69 10.07 -14.96
CA GLU A 569 -14.09 11.38 -15.43
C GLU A 569 -14.38 11.25 -16.93
N GLU A 570 -15.65 11.01 -17.26
CA GLU A 570 -16.20 11.25 -18.59
C GLU A 570 -15.89 12.71 -18.98
N ALA A 571 -14.91 12.90 -19.84
CA ALA A 571 -14.75 14.14 -20.57
C ALA A 571 -15.85 14.20 -21.64
N GLU A 572 -16.96 14.88 -21.35
CA GLU A 572 -17.89 15.36 -22.35
C GLU A 572 -17.16 16.36 -23.28
N GLU A 573 -16.82 15.91 -24.48
CA GLU A 573 -16.57 16.77 -25.62
C GLU A 573 -17.87 17.48 -26.00
N ASP A 574 -18.02 18.75 -25.60
CA ASP A 574 -18.99 19.65 -26.20
C ASP A 574 -18.30 20.56 -27.23
N GLU A 575 -18.63 20.29 -28.49
CA GLU A 575 -18.30 21.03 -29.69
C GLU A 575 -19.05 22.38 -29.74
N LEU A 576 -18.38 23.42 -30.29
CA LEU A 576 -18.93 24.60 -30.98
C LEU A 576 -19.36 25.85 -30.15
N LEU A 577 -18.45 26.84 -30.05
CA LEU A 577 -18.43 28.06 -30.89
C LEU A 577 -17.19 28.93 -30.65
#